data_AF-A0A7C2LG83-F1
#
_entry.id   AF-A0A7C2LG83-F1
#
_cell.length_a   1.000
_cell.length_b   1.000
_cell.length_c   1.000
_cell.angle_alpha   90.00
_cell.angle_beta   90.00
_cell.angle_gamma   90.00
#
_symmetry.space_group_name_H-M   'P 1'
#
loop_
_entity.id
_entity.type
_entity.pdbx_description
1 polymer ?
#
loop_
_entity_poly.entity_id
_entity_poly.type
_entity_poly.pdbx_seq_one_letter_code
_entity_poly.pdbx_strand_id
1 'polypeptide(L)'
;MRAEDEALLRVAELMALSARTAPKARGIDSLNTAIVYGEDKERLAKVMEELADELGQAFFKRDAQNVRQSSVILLLAVKATEPKRLDCSACGYRMCSDFEKVPKSMGRAYRGPTCAMCIIDLGIAAGSAAKTASILNADNRIMYTVGTAALRLGLIEGDVALGIPLSATGKSPYFDRKF
;
A
#
# COMPACT_ATOMS: atom_id res chain seq x y z
N MET A 1 -20.94 15.02 -3.29
CA MET A 1 -20.41 13.68 -2.98
C MET A 1 -21.60 12.75 -2.82
N ARG A 2 -21.55 11.49 -3.27
CA ARG A 2 -22.67 10.55 -3.05
C ARG A 2 -22.62 9.99 -1.63
N ALA A 3 -23.74 9.49 -1.11
CA ALA A 3 -23.80 8.89 0.23
C ALA A 3 -22.83 7.71 0.37
N GLU A 4 -22.65 6.92 -0.69
CA GLU A 4 -21.71 5.80 -0.73
C GLU A 4 -20.26 6.28 -0.66
N ASP A 5 -19.92 7.42 -1.26
CA ASP A 5 -18.55 7.95 -1.25
C ASP A 5 -18.17 8.43 0.16
N GLU A 6 -19.11 9.05 0.89
CA GLU A 6 -18.94 9.43 2.29
C GLU A 6 -18.81 8.19 3.20
N ALA A 7 -19.63 7.15 2.96
CA ALA A 7 -19.52 5.88 3.66
C ALA A 7 -18.16 5.20 3.42
N LEU A 8 -17.65 5.22 2.19
CA LEU A 8 -16.34 4.67 1.86
C LEU A 8 -15.19 5.41 2.55
N LEU A 9 -15.31 6.73 2.74
CA LEU A 9 -14.34 7.48 3.53
C LEU A 9 -14.31 6.98 4.98
N ARG A 10 -15.49 6.78 5.58
CA ARG A 10 -15.59 6.21 6.94
C ARG A 10 -15.07 4.77 7.01
N VAL A 11 -15.30 3.96 5.97
CA VAL A 11 -14.71 2.62 5.86
C VAL A 11 -13.18 2.70 5.84
N ALA A 12 -12.59 3.59 5.05
CA ALA A 12 -11.15 3.78 4.98
C ALA A 12 -10.53 4.17 6.34
N GLU A 13 -11.21 5.03 7.10
CA GLU A 13 -10.81 5.38 8.48
C GLU A 13 -10.81 4.15 9.40
N LEU A 14 -11.84 3.30 9.33
CA LEU A 14 -11.92 2.07 10.11
C LEU A 14 -10.87 1.04 9.68
N MET A 15 -10.56 0.96 8.38
CA MET A 15 -9.47 0.15 7.86
C MET A 15 -8.11 0.63 8.37
N ALA A 16 -7.87 1.95 8.40
CA ALA A 16 -6.65 2.54 8.93
C ALA A 16 -6.48 2.22 10.43
N LEU A 17 -7.56 2.32 11.21
CA LEU A 17 -7.60 1.88 12.60
C LEU A 17 -7.22 0.40 12.74
N SER A 18 -7.86 -0.47 11.95
CA SER A 18 -7.59 -1.92 11.95
C SER A 18 -6.12 -2.24 11.62
N ALA A 19 -5.54 -1.57 10.62
CA ALA A 19 -4.14 -1.71 10.25
C ALA A 19 -3.20 -1.27 11.38
N ARG A 20 -3.50 -0.13 12.02
CA ARG A 20 -2.74 0.43 13.14
C ARG A 20 -2.70 -0.53 14.32
N THR A 21 -3.82 -1.15 14.67
CA THR A 21 -3.93 -2.07 15.82
C THR A 21 -3.59 -3.52 15.50
N ALA A 22 -3.25 -3.84 14.24
CA ALA A 22 -2.91 -5.20 13.85
C ALA A 22 -1.71 -5.74 14.65
N PRO A 23 -1.67 -7.04 15.02
CA PRO A 23 -0.63 -7.60 15.87
C PRO A 23 0.70 -7.73 15.12
N LYS A 24 1.58 -6.74 15.28
CA LYS A 24 2.86 -6.60 14.57
C LYS A 24 4.05 -7.02 15.45
N ALA A 25 5.17 -7.35 14.82
CA ALA A 25 6.37 -7.85 15.50
C ALA A 25 6.85 -6.91 16.61
N ARG A 26 7.12 -7.50 17.79
CA ARG A 26 7.64 -6.81 18.99
C ARG A 26 6.79 -5.64 19.51
N GLY A 27 5.56 -5.45 19.04
CA GLY A 27 4.77 -4.26 19.35
C GLY A 27 5.40 -2.95 18.84
N ILE A 28 6.38 -3.03 17.94
CA ILE A 28 7.02 -1.85 17.32
C ILE A 28 6.19 -1.46 16.11
N ASP A 29 5.53 -0.32 16.19
CA ASP A 29 4.72 0.18 15.10
C ASP A 29 5.55 1.07 14.17
N SER A 30 5.85 0.54 12.99
CA SER A 30 6.56 1.24 11.91
C SER A 30 5.63 1.54 10.72
N LEU A 31 4.32 1.43 10.91
CA LEU A 31 3.33 1.63 9.86
C LEU A 31 3.00 3.12 9.71
N ASN A 32 3.03 3.59 8.47
CA ASN A 32 2.43 4.87 8.08
C ASN A 32 1.12 4.59 7.32
N THR A 33 0.14 5.49 7.46
CA THR A 33 -1.18 5.35 6.86
C THR A 33 -1.64 6.70 6.31
N ALA A 34 -2.18 6.73 5.10
CA ALA A 34 -2.80 7.92 4.51
C ALA A 34 -4.07 7.55 3.76
N ILE A 35 -5.03 8.45 3.68
CA ILE A 35 -6.26 8.25 2.91
C ILE A 35 -6.27 9.26 1.76
N VAL A 36 -6.43 8.77 0.54
CA VAL A 36 -6.43 9.57 -0.68
C VAL A 36 -7.82 9.57 -1.30
N TYR A 37 -8.34 10.75 -1.62
CA TYR A 37 -9.63 10.96 -2.26
C TYR A 37 -9.59 12.27 -3.08
N GLY A 38 -10.65 12.57 -3.83
CA GLY A 38 -10.72 13.79 -4.65
C GLY A 38 -9.65 13.85 -5.75
N GLU A 39 -9.08 15.02 -5.96
CA GLU A 39 -8.13 15.32 -7.05
C GLU A 39 -6.82 14.52 -6.95
N ASP A 40 -6.40 14.15 -5.73
CA ASP A 40 -5.18 13.37 -5.53
C ASP A 40 -5.26 11.97 -6.13
N LYS A 41 -6.47 11.42 -6.33
CA LYS A 41 -6.65 10.14 -7.06
C LYS A 41 -6.24 10.26 -8.52
N GLU A 42 -6.54 11.39 -9.17
CA GLU A 42 -6.16 11.60 -10.57
C GLU A 42 -4.66 11.83 -10.69
N ARG A 43 -4.06 12.59 -9.76
CA ARG A 43 -2.60 12.74 -9.70
C ARG A 43 -1.91 11.39 -9.53
N LEU A 44 -2.42 10.55 -8.63
CA LEU A 44 -1.91 9.21 -8.40
C LEU A 44 -2.04 8.32 -9.64
N ALA A 45 -3.20 8.34 -10.31
CA ALA A 45 -3.44 7.56 -11.53
C ALA A 45 -2.49 7.95 -12.67
N LYS A 46 -2.20 9.24 -12.85
CA LYS A 46 -1.22 9.71 -13.86
C LYS A 46 0.18 9.19 -13.58
N VAL A 47 0.64 9.26 -12.32
CA VAL A 47 1.94 8.71 -11.92
C VAL A 47 1.99 7.19 -12.15
N MET A 48 0.89 6.47 -11.94
CA MET A 48 0.83 5.04 -12.28
C MET A 48 1.00 4.81 -13.79
N GLU A 49 0.42 5.65 -14.64
CA GLU A 49 0.57 5.54 -16.10
C GLU A 49 2.01 5.81 -16.56
N GLU A 50 2.67 6.82 -15.98
CA GLU A 50 4.09 7.10 -16.19
C GLU A 50 4.98 5.91 -15.77
N LEU A 51 4.75 5.38 -14.56
CA LEU A 51 5.47 4.20 -14.05
C LEU A 51 5.26 2.97 -14.93
N ALA A 52 4.11 2.83 -15.58
CA ALA A 52 3.89 1.71 -16.50
C ALA A 52 4.87 1.73 -17.67
N ASP A 53 5.16 2.92 -18.21
CA ASP A 53 6.07 3.11 -19.33
C ASP A 53 7.53 3.00 -18.85
N GLU A 54 7.88 3.62 -17.72
CA GLU A 54 9.22 3.52 -17.12
C GLU A 54 9.60 2.07 -16.75
N LEU A 55 8.63 1.29 -16.25
CA LEU A 55 8.85 -0.08 -15.80
C LEU A 55 8.60 -1.13 -16.89
N GLY A 56 8.01 -0.75 -18.03
CA GLY A 56 7.56 -1.70 -19.05
C GLY A 56 6.49 -2.66 -18.52
N GLN A 57 5.62 -2.17 -17.63
CA GLN A 57 4.65 -2.95 -16.89
C GLN A 57 3.22 -2.41 -17.10
N ALA A 58 2.60 -2.85 -18.21
CA ALA A 58 1.28 -2.36 -18.66
C ALA A 58 0.16 -2.48 -17.61
N PHE A 59 0.29 -3.40 -16.64
CA PHE A 59 -0.71 -3.56 -15.57
C PHE A 59 -0.82 -2.34 -14.64
N PHE A 60 0.18 -1.45 -14.58
CA PHE A 60 0.05 -0.17 -13.89
C PHE A 60 -1.01 0.74 -14.53
N LYS A 61 -1.07 0.82 -15.88
CA LYS A 61 -2.13 1.57 -16.59
C LYS A 61 -3.53 1.00 -16.30
N ARG A 62 -3.64 -0.34 -16.27
CA ARG A 62 -4.90 -1.00 -15.89
C ARG A 62 -5.31 -0.63 -14.46
N ASP A 63 -4.39 -0.74 -13.51
CA ASP A 63 -4.68 -0.45 -12.11
C ASP A 63 -4.97 1.05 -11.89
N ALA A 64 -4.42 1.95 -12.70
CA ALA A 64 -4.76 3.37 -12.70
C ALA A 64 -6.25 3.63 -13.04
N GLN A 65 -6.82 2.83 -13.94
CA GLN A 65 -8.27 2.91 -14.24
C GLN A 65 -9.12 2.47 -13.04
N ASN A 66 -8.68 1.44 -12.31
CA ASN A 66 -9.34 1.04 -11.06
C ASN A 66 -9.31 2.17 -10.02
N VAL A 67 -8.18 2.87 -9.90
CA VAL A 67 -8.03 4.03 -9.01
C VAL A 67 -9.01 5.15 -9.37
N ARG A 68 -9.17 5.46 -10.66
CA ARG A 68 -10.14 6.48 -11.12
C ARG A 68 -11.59 6.10 -10.81
N GLN A 69 -11.92 4.81 -10.90
CA GLN A 69 -13.24 4.28 -10.58
C GLN A 69 -13.49 4.08 -9.08
N SER A 70 -12.47 4.22 -8.24
CA SER A 70 -12.58 4.10 -6.78
C SER A 70 -12.81 5.46 -6.14
N SER A 71 -13.61 5.54 -5.08
CA SER A 71 -13.92 6.83 -4.44
C SER A 71 -12.83 7.25 -3.46
N VAL A 72 -12.24 6.29 -2.75
CA VAL A 72 -11.26 6.48 -1.69
C VAL A 72 -10.17 5.41 -1.80
N ILE A 73 -8.96 5.71 -1.36
CA ILE A 73 -7.83 4.78 -1.34
C ILE A 73 -7.16 4.86 0.03
N LEU A 74 -6.99 3.72 0.69
CA LEU A 74 -6.12 3.63 1.86
C LEU A 74 -4.69 3.30 1.40
N LEU A 75 -3.73 4.09 1.83
CA LEU A 75 -2.29 3.83 1.66
C LEU A 75 -1.72 3.32 2.97
N LEU A 76 -0.87 2.30 2.87
CA LEU A 76 -0.12 1.70 3.97
C LEU A 76 1.35 1.67 3.58
N ALA A 77 2.25 2.17 4.43
CA ALA A 77 3.69 2.14 4.16
C ALA A 77 4.51 1.75 5.39
N VAL A 78 5.69 1.20 5.18
CA VAL A 78 6.64 0.85 6.24
C VAL A 78 8.05 1.31 5.90
N LYS A 79 8.80 1.74 6.92
CA LYS A 79 10.24 1.99 6.82
C LYS A 79 11.03 0.68 6.94
N ALA A 80 11.01 -0.12 5.87
CA ALA A 80 11.57 -1.47 5.86
C ALA A 80 13.11 -1.51 5.81
N THR A 81 13.79 -0.39 5.55
CA THR A 81 15.26 -0.29 5.58
C THR A 81 15.82 -0.13 7.00
N GLU A 82 14.96 -0.16 8.02
CA GLU A 82 15.32 -0.24 9.43
C GLU A 82 14.87 -1.60 9.98
N PRO A 83 15.80 -2.47 10.40
CA PRO A 83 15.43 -3.82 10.82
C PRO A 83 14.82 -3.83 12.21
N LYS A 84 14.00 -4.85 12.50
CA LYS A 84 13.42 -5.08 13.84
C LYS A 84 14.44 -5.57 14.89
N ARG A 85 15.73 -5.66 14.52
CA ARG A 85 16.86 -6.09 15.39
C ARG A 85 16.58 -7.42 16.10
N LEU A 86 16.12 -8.41 15.33
CA LEU A 86 15.82 -9.76 15.81
C LEU A 86 16.93 -10.78 15.46
N ASP A 87 17.91 -10.38 14.65
CA ASP A 87 18.98 -11.26 14.13
C ASP A 87 18.47 -12.57 13.50
N CYS A 88 17.25 -12.54 12.95
CA CYS A 88 16.56 -13.72 12.41
C CYS A 88 17.13 -14.26 11.09
N SER A 89 18.10 -13.56 10.47
CA SER A 89 18.70 -13.90 9.17
C SER A 89 17.76 -14.01 7.95
N ALA A 90 16.45 -13.80 8.10
CA ALA A 90 15.46 -13.97 7.03
C ALA A 90 15.62 -13.02 5.82
N CYS A 91 16.34 -11.91 5.99
CA CYS A 91 16.66 -10.97 4.89
C CYS A 91 17.96 -11.32 4.16
N GLY A 92 18.59 -12.45 4.47
CA GLY A 92 19.83 -12.92 3.83
C GLY A 92 21.12 -12.46 4.51
N TYR A 93 21.04 -11.60 5.52
CA TYR A 93 22.21 -11.14 6.32
C TYR A 93 22.27 -11.87 7.66
N ARG A 94 23.47 -12.23 8.12
CA ARG A 94 23.67 -12.99 9.37
C ARG A 94 23.18 -12.24 10.60
N MET A 95 23.50 -10.94 10.70
CA MET A 95 23.04 -10.07 11.78
C MET A 95 22.33 -8.83 11.23
N CYS A 96 21.43 -8.24 12.01
CA CYS A 96 20.79 -6.97 11.67
C CYS A 96 21.81 -5.84 11.52
N SER A 97 22.92 -5.88 12.27
CA SER A 97 24.03 -4.93 12.13
C SER A 97 24.73 -5.00 10.77
N ASP A 98 24.71 -6.16 10.10
CA ASP A 98 25.28 -6.31 8.77
C ASP A 98 24.33 -5.70 7.73
N PHE A 99 23.03 -5.96 7.87
CA PHE A 99 21.98 -5.33 7.06
C PHE A 99 22.02 -3.80 7.15
N GLU A 100 22.20 -3.23 8.34
CA GLU A 100 22.22 -1.76 8.54
C GLU A 100 23.38 -1.05 7.81
N LYS A 101 24.49 -1.76 7.57
CA LYS A 101 25.67 -1.22 6.86
C LYS A 101 25.50 -1.22 5.34
N VAL A 102 24.49 -1.92 4.82
CA VAL A 102 24.29 -2.04 3.38
C VAL A 102 23.76 -0.72 2.82
N PRO A 103 24.36 -0.20 1.73
CA PRO A 103 23.84 0.98 1.05
C PRO A 103 22.37 0.81 0.65
N LYS A 104 21.54 1.77 1.03
CA LYS A 104 20.11 1.79 0.69
C LYS A 104 19.94 2.50 -0.64
N SER A 105 19.37 1.83 -1.62
CA SER A 105 19.18 2.38 -2.96
C SER A 105 17.76 2.14 -3.46
N MET A 106 17.29 3.02 -4.33
CA MET A 106 16.04 2.81 -5.04
C MET A 106 16.26 1.70 -6.08
N GLY A 107 15.47 0.63 -6.00
CA GLY A 107 15.36 -0.37 -7.05
C GLY A 107 14.42 0.11 -8.16
N ARG A 108 13.80 -0.82 -8.89
CA ARG A 108 12.81 -0.44 -9.93
C ARG A 108 11.55 0.21 -9.34
N ALA A 109 11.07 -0.25 -8.19
CA ALA A 109 9.82 0.22 -7.59
C ALA A 109 9.95 0.67 -6.12
N TYR A 110 10.83 0.03 -5.34
CA TYR A 110 10.99 0.31 -3.92
C TYR A 110 12.46 0.46 -3.53
N ARG A 111 12.68 1.14 -2.40
CA ARG A 111 13.99 1.24 -1.77
C ARG A 111 14.31 -0.05 -1.02
N GLY A 112 15.53 -0.54 -1.15
CA GLY A 112 16.01 -1.75 -0.48
C GLY A 112 17.47 -1.62 0.00
N PRO A 113 17.99 -2.63 0.74
CA PRO A 113 17.33 -3.88 1.11
C PRO A 113 16.22 -3.70 2.17
N THR A 114 15.35 -4.69 2.32
CA THR A 114 14.18 -4.62 3.23
C THR A 114 14.23 -5.71 4.31
N CYS A 115 13.87 -5.34 5.53
CA CYS A 115 13.73 -6.27 6.64
C CYS A 115 12.49 -7.15 6.41
N ALA A 116 12.67 -8.48 6.36
CA ALA A 116 11.58 -9.43 6.16
C ALA A 116 10.45 -9.27 7.19
N MET A 117 10.78 -8.95 8.44
CA MET A 117 9.80 -8.76 9.51
C MET A 117 8.96 -7.50 9.30
N CYS A 118 9.53 -6.42 8.76
CA CYS A 118 8.77 -5.21 8.40
C CYS A 118 7.79 -5.48 7.25
N ILE A 119 8.15 -6.37 6.31
CA ILE A 119 7.26 -6.78 5.21
C ILE A 119 6.12 -7.66 5.73
N ILE A 120 6.39 -8.57 6.66
CA ILE A 120 5.34 -9.36 7.33
C ILE A 120 4.39 -8.43 8.09
N ASP A 121 4.90 -7.45 8.84
CA ASP A 121 4.07 -6.45 9.54
C ASP A 121 3.17 -5.67 8.58
N LEU A 122 3.70 -5.25 7.42
CA LEU A 122 2.91 -4.60 6.38
C LEU A 122 1.82 -5.52 5.82
N GLY A 123 2.12 -6.80 5.62
CA GLY A 123 1.15 -7.81 5.19
C GLY A 123 0.03 -8.05 6.20
N ILE A 124 0.37 -8.13 7.49
CA ILE A 124 -0.60 -8.25 8.59
C ILE A 124 -1.51 -7.01 8.66
N ALA A 125 -0.93 -5.82 8.53
CA ALA A 125 -1.68 -4.57 8.50
C ALA A 125 -2.62 -4.49 7.28
N ALA A 126 -2.12 -4.83 6.09
CA ALA A 126 -2.91 -4.83 4.85
C ALA A 126 -4.04 -5.87 4.89
N GLY A 127 -3.78 -7.07 5.42
CA GLY A 127 -4.80 -8.10 5.60
C GLY A 127 -5.89 -7.69 6.58
N SER A 128 -5.52 -7.03 7.69
CA SER A 128 -6.47 -6.51 8.69
C SER A 128 -7.35 -5.40 8.10
N ALA A 129 -6.76 -4.46 7.35
CA ALA A 129 -7.49 -3.42 6.64
C ALA A 129 -8.46 -4.01 5.58
N ALA A 130 -7.98 -4.92 4.72
CA ALA A 130 -8.81 -5.54 3.71
C ALA A 130 -9.98 -6.33 4.32
N LYS A 131 -9.74 -7.04 5.43
CA LYS A 131 -10.79 -7.73 6.18
C LYS A 131 -11.85 -6.76 6.70
N THR A 132 -11.45 -5.60 7.23
CA THR A 132 -12.39 -4.56 7.69
C THR A 132 -13.26 -4.04 6.54
N ALA A 133 -12.68 -3.77 5.37
CA ALA A 133 -13.46 -3.41 4.18
C ALA A 133 -14.47 -4.50 3.80
N SER A 134 -14.05 -5.77 3.81
CA SER A 134 -14.94 -6.90 3.50
C SER A 134 -16.07 -7.09 4.50
N ILE A 135 -15.85 -6.84 5.80
CA ILE A 135 -16.91 -6.88 6.82
C ILE A 135 -17.98 -5.81 6.54
N LEU A 136 -17.57 -4.68 5.96
CA LEU A 136 -18.45 -3.55 5.62
C LEU A 136 -18.92 -3.59 4.16
N ASN A 137 -18.70 -4.71 3.46
CA ASN A 137 -19.07 -4.90 2.05
C ASN A 137 -18.53 -3.83 1.10
N ALA A 138 -17.41 -3.18 1.43
CA ALA A 138 -16.70 -2.30 0.52
C ALA A 138 -15.80 -3.12 -0.41
N ASP A 139 -16.04 -3.04 -1.71
CA ASP A 139 -15.16 -3.65 -2.71
C ASP A 139 -13.77 -3.05 -2.57
N ASN A 140 -12.74 -3.92 -2.56
CA ASN A 140 -11.37 -3.47 -2.38
C ASN A 140 -10.36 -4.44 -3.03
N ARG A 141 -9.13 -3.96 -3.20
CA ARG A 141 -8.00 -4.79 -3.64
C ARG A 141 -6.67 -4.21 -3.18
N ILE A 142 -5.82 -5.05 -2.59
CA ILE A 142 -4.46 -4.66 -2.24
C ILE A 142 -3.62 -4.58 -3.53
N MET A 143 -2.99 -3.43 -3.76
CA MET A 143 -2.22 -3.12 -4.96
C MET A 143 -0.86 -2.52 -4.60
N TYR A 144 0.22 -3.18 -5.03
CA TYR A 144 1.55 -2.60 -4.91
C TYR A 144 1.77 -1.47 -5.93
N THR A 145 1.07 -1.50 -7.08
CA THR A 145 1.15 -0.46 -8.12
C THR A 145 0.76 0.92 -7.59
N VAL A 146 -0.32 0.96 -6.81
CA VAL A 146 -0.79 2.17 -6.11
C VAL A 146 0.22 2.61 -5.05
N GLY A 147 0.80 1.66 -4.30
CA GLY A 147 1.84 1.94 -3.29
C GLY A 147 3.09 2.59 -3.90
N THR A 148 3.61 2.03 -4.99
CA THR A 148 4.76 2.57 -5.73
C THR A 148 4.50 4.00 -6.19
N ALA A 149 3.35 4.24 -6.81
CA ALA A 149 2.98 5.58 -7.29
C ALA A 149 2.80 6.58 -6.15
N ALA A 150 2.23 6.15 -5.01
CA ALA A 150 2.03 7.00 -3.86
C ALA A 150 3.35 7.46 -3.22
N LEU A 151 4.35 6.57 -3.13
CA LEU A 151 5.70 6.94 -2.69
C LEU A 151 6.36 7.93 -3.67
N ARG A 152 6.24 7.68 -4.98
CA ARG A 152 6.80 8.55 -6.03
C ARG A 152 6.20 9.96 -5.99
N LEU A 153 4.90 10.06 -5.72
CA LEU A 153 4.16 11.32 -5.65
C LEU A 153 4.29 12.03 -4.29
N GLY A 154 4.85 11.37 -3.27
CA GLY A 154 4.99 11.91 -1.92
C GLY A 154 3.68 11.95 -1.12
N LEU A 155 2.69 11.11 -1.46
CA LEU A 155 1.42 11.02 -0.72
C LEU A 155 1.55 10.23 0.59
N ILE A 156 2.60 9.43 0.73
CA ILE A 156 2.92 8.69 1.94
C ILE A 156 4.43 8.49 2.04
N GLU A 157 4.96 8.44 3.26
CA GLU A 157 6.38 8.19 3.51
C GLU A 157 6.62 6.73 3.91
N GLY A 158 7.65 6.12 3.32
CA GLY A 158 8.10 4.77 3.64
C GLY A 158 9.09 4.23 2.59
N ASP A 159 9.60 3.02 2.82
CA ASP A 159 10.46 2.31 1.87
C ASP A 159 9.65 1.39 0.94
N VAL A 160 8.57 0.80 1.50
CA VAL A 160 7.63 -0.06 0.80
C VAL A 160 6.22 0.37 1.17
N ALA A 161 5.33 0.46 0.17
CA ALA A 161 3.95 0.84 0.37
C ALA A 161 2.98 -0.10 -0.37
N LEU A 162 1.72 -0.07 0.03
CA LEU A 162 0.60 -0.72 -0.63
C LEU A 162 -0.57 0.27 -0.66
N GLY A 163 -1.37 0.21 -1.71
CA GLY A 163 -2.65 0.92 -1.77
C GLY A 163 -3.82 -0.05 -1.78
N ILE A 164 -4.93 0.35 -1.16
CA ILE A 164 -6.18 -0.38 -1.11
C ILE A 164 -7.28 0.60 -1.58
N PRO A 165 -7.48 0.73 -2.90
CA PRO A 165 -8.64 1.43 -3.45
C PRO A 165 -9.96 0.78 -2.99
N LEU A 166 -10.97 1.63 -2.77
CA LEU A 166 -12.32 1.24 -2.35
C LEU A 166 -13.38 1.69 -3.35
N SER A 167 -14.32 0.79 -3.63
CA SER A 167 -15.50 1.06 -4.45
C SER A 167 -16.79 0.57 -3.80
N ALA A 168 -17.90 1.20 -4.17
CA ALA A 168 -19.26 0.84 -3.80
C ALA A 168 -20.16 0.85 -5.06
N THR A 169 -19.58 0.57 -6.23
CA THR A 169 -20.31 0.47 -7.50
C THR A 169 -21.05 -0.86 -7.60
N GLY A 170 -22.17 -0.89 -8.33
CA GLY A 170 -22.97 -2.13 -8.45
C GLY A 170 -22.22 -3.32 -9.07
N LYS A 171 -21.22 -3.06 -9.91
CA LYS A 171 -20.22 -4.04 -10.34
C LYS A 171 -18.85 -3.58 -9.86
N SER A 172 -18.14 -4.46 -9.17
CA SER A 172 -16.80 -4.18 -8.67
C SER A 172 -15.81 -3.92 -9.83
N PRO A 173 -15.12 -2.77 -9.84
CA PRO A 173 -14.19 -2.42 -10.93
C PRO A 173 -12.97 -3.36 -10.96
N TYR A 174 -12.68 -4.03 -9.84
CA TYR A 174 -11.50 -4.87 -9.68
C TYR A 174 -11.57 -6.23 -10.41
N PHE A 175 -12.73 -6.57 -10.98
CA PHE A 175 -12.95 -7.79 -11.77
C PHE A 175 -12.82 -7.56 -13.29
N ASP A 176 -12.86 -6.32 -13.77
CA ASP A 176 -12.78 -6.00 -15.20
C ASP A 176 -11.32 -5.95 -15.69
N ARG A 177 -10.70 -7.13 -15.79
CA ARG A 177 -9.31 -7.30 -16.25
C ARG A 177 -9.28 -7.88 -17.66
N LYS A 178 -8.97 -7.05 -18.65
CA LYS A 178 -8.51 -7.52 -19.96
C LYS A 178 -7.00 -7.81 -19.84
N PHE A 179 -6.60 -9.02 -20.22
CA PHE A 179 -5.20 -9.48 -20.19
C PHE A 179 -4.48 -9.13 -21.48
#